data_AF-A0A9N9MMS4-F1
#
_entry.id   AF-A0A9N9MMS4-F1
#
_cell.length_a   1.000
_cell.length_b   1.000
_cell.length_c   1.000
_cell.angle_alpha   90.00
_cell.angle_beta   90.00
_cell.angle_gamma   90.00
#
_symmetry.space_group_name_H-M   'P 1'
#
loop_
_entity.id
_entity.type
_entity.pdbx_description
1 polymer ?
#
loop_
_entity_poly.entity_id
_entity_poly.type
_entity_poly.pdbx_seq_one_letter_code
_entity_poly.pdbx_strand_id
1 'polypeptide(L)'
;MTSQKKTDPKPPEGFGIYVRNFSTETKQTDLVKYFSQFGNVIWAHFGHDYLLLDFTENEAVRKVMTKNAHFLNGKRLFIRHKLPTLNVKVPINDEEINNQLQQSIVEGLQGANDFDEELKRLIQKLQPNQLECWKKQQAVCNDLGQILSKRFNRIEVHQFGSTMTGLGFDLTSDVDVYLANVKFEDNEEVEVRLLHIIKNMLVGSRKFGNTFVIGTTKIPIVKCLHLATQIPCDINVKNMIGVWNSKLIHYYLSLDPMIKPCMICLKYWAKNHQVSKKTLFFTNYSLVMLFLFYLQNVFCFPSVHQLQQHPNLTQINNWVVDFIPLPHFYSQSLAMNTTLGVLKGFFEFYSQFDFKTYIIVPYLGQKFLRQDFECVDSLPESCLAYKNYLASKIEPQLKLTSAICLQDPIEHFRNITTSINDSSLEHFIILCKFGLKIFLENDENVLLKLLTKEPLTDRPTTSIQEDCFTLKFPNSCLEVVVKLLNVALCDILCFTMVKDDAIFNYKTKTNMWSSRKVTSKEFNLKKEVNLIQRELAITRHLKERNKDFQTSNDILEFKLSLEAYKEELVEGVTISVHKLQSYKKTFKSFARFFTTSVPLWLQAYQRDTILDNDTMMSTL
;
A
#
# COMPACT_ATOMS: atom_id res chain seq x y z
N MET A 1 30.23 -16.18 5.09
CA MET A 1 30.17 -15.05 6.07
C MET A 1 29.38 -13.91 5.47
N THR A 2 28.07 -14.07 5.49
CA THR A 2 27.02 -13.20 4.95
C THR A 2 26.47 -12.39 6.12
N SER A 3 26.47 -11.05 6.02
CA SER A 3 25.80 -10.21 7.01
C SER A 3 24.30 -10.32 6.79
N GLN A 4 23.63 -11.05 7.68
CA GLN A 4 22.18 -11.05 7.81
C GLN A 4 21.69 -9.61 8.03
N LYS A 5 20.67 -9.21 7.26
CA LYS A 5 19.78 -8.12 7.64
C LYS A 5 19.29 -8.44 9.07
N LYS A 6 19.47 -7.53 10.02
CA LYS A 6 18.79 -7.61 11.32
C LYS A 6 17.29 -7.45 11.07
N THR A 7 16.62 -8.57 10.81
CA THR A 7 15.25 -8.78 11.24
C THR A 7 15.29 -8.75 12.77
N ASP A 8 14.35 -8.04 13.40
CA ASP A 8 14.14 -8.23 14.83
C ASP A 8 13.92 -9.74 15.07
N PRO A 9 14.67 -10.36 15.97
CA PRO A 9 14.56 -11.80 16.17
C PRO A 9 13.13 -12.12 16.58
N LYS A 10 12.48 -13.02 15.82
CA LYS A 10 11.25 -13.68 16.27
C LYS A 10 11.50 -14.19 17.70
N PRO A 11 10.56 -13.96 18.65
CA PRO A 11 10.77 -14.41 20.01
C PRO A 11 10.97 -15.93 20.01
N PRO A 12 11.94 -16.46 20.79
CA PRO A 12 12.01 -17.90 21.03
C PRO A 12 10.69 -18.36 21.68
N GLU A 13 10.27 -19.61 21.44
CA GLU A 13 9.21 -20.24 22.24
C GLU A 13 9.71 -20.34 23.68
N GLY A 14 9.37 -19.33 24.49
CA GLY A 14 9.93 -19.13 25.82
C GLY A 14 8.86 -18.81 26.86
N PHE A 15 9.20 -19.08 28.12
CA PHE A 15 8.36 -18.75 29.27
C PHE A 15 8.50 -17.26 29.58
N GLY A 16 7.46 -16.48 29.27
CA GLY A 16 7.53 -15.02 29.35
C GLY A 16 6.48 -14.34 30.19
N ILE A 17 6.72 -13.07 30.46
CA ILE A 17 5.83 -12.16 31.16
C ILE A 17 5.53 -10.92 30.32
N TYR A 18 4.36 -10.35 30.55
CA TYR A 18 3.92 -9.05 30.03
C TYR A 18 3.87 -8.03 31.16
N VAL A 19 4.56 -6.91 31.01
CA VAL A 19 4.74 -5.89 32.05
C VAL A 19 4.25 -4.53 31.54
N ARG A 20 3.47 -3.82 32.36
CA ARG A 20 2.94 -2.46 32.09
C ARG A 20 3.07 -1.54 33.31
N ASN A 21 2.81 -0.24 33.09
CA ASN A 21 2.72 0.81 34.11
C ASN A 21 4.06 1.19 34.77
N PHE A 22 5.16 1.07 34.04
CA PHE A 22 6.43 1.71 34.39
C PHE A 22 6.45 3.18 33.91
N SER A 23 7.27 4.03 34.53
CA SER A 23 7.41 5.44 34.10
C SER A 23 8.04 5.54 32.71
N THR A 24 7.65 6.53 31.91
CA THR A 24 8.28 6.84 30.60
C THR A 24 9.76 7.20 30.74
N GLU A 25 10.19 7.62 31.93
CA GLU A 25 11.59 7.92 32.27
C GLU A 25 12.38 6.67 32.69
N THR A 26 11.72 5.52 32.85
CA THR A 26 12.39 4.28 33.27
C THR A 26 13.29 3.78 32.15
N LYS A 27 14.59 3.61 32.42
CA LYS A 27 15.51 3.06 31.42
C LYS A 27 15.18 1.60 31.16
N GLN A 28 15.24 1.19 29.90
CA GLN A 28 15.01 -0.20 29.49
C GLN A 28 15.93 -1.18 30.24
N THR A 29 17.16 -0.77 30.51
CA THR A 29 18.15 -1.54 31.29
C THR A 29 17.70 -1.81 32.72
N ASP A 30 16.97 -0.89 33.35
CA ASP A 30 16.54 -1.02 34.75
C ASP A 30 15.41 -2.04 34.88
N LEU A 31 14.52 -2.09 33.89
CA LEU A 31 13.46 -3.10 33.80
C LEU A 31 14.04 -4.50 33.59
N VAL A 32 14.98 -4.68 32.65
CA VAL A 32 15.63 -6.00 32.46
C VAL A 32 16.35 -6.42 33.74
N LYS A 33 17.16 -5.53 34.32
CA LYS A 33 17.91 -5.80 35.55
C LYS A 33 16.98 -6.16 36.72
N TYR A 34 15.85 -5.49 36.85
CA TYR A 34 14.84 -5.82 37.87
C TYR A 34 14.28 -7.23 37.66
N PHE A 35 13.99 -7.66 36.44
CA PHE A 35 13.44 -8.99 36.21
C PHE A 35 14.50 -10.10 36.22
N SER A 36 15.76 -9.79 35.92
CA SER A 36 16.89 -10.72 36.04
C SER A 36 17.07 -11.30 37.45
N GLN A 37 16.54 -10.67 38.49
CA GLN A 37 16.57 -11.22 39.86
C GLN A 37 15.71 -12.48 40.03
N PHE A 38 14.73 -12.72 39.17
CA PHE A 38 13.84 -13.88 39.24
C PHE A 38 14.30 -15.05 38.36
N GLY A 39 15.20 -14.79 37.41
CA GLY A 39 15.80 -15.77 36.51
C GLY A 39 16.52 -15.10 35.35
N ASN A 40 17.28 -15.89 34.58
CA ASN A 40 18.05 -15.37 33.45
C ASN A 40 17.12 -14.92 32.32
N VAL A 41 17.26 -13.66 31.90
CA VAL A 41 16.44 -13.03 30.85
C VAL A 41 17.12 -13.24 29.51
N ILE A 42 16.45 -13.95 28.59
CA ILE A 42 17.02 -14.31 27.29
C ILE A 42 16.56 -13.39 26.17
N TRP A 43 15.42 -12.72 26.35
CA TRP A 43 14.87 -11.81 25.36
C TRP A 43 13.96 -10.77 26.02
N ALA A 44 13.99 -9.54 25.51
CA ALA A 44 13.14 -8.46 25.94
C ALA A 44 12.75 -7.58 24.74
N HIS A 45 11.47 -7.22 24.64
CA HIS A 45 10.94 -6.27 23.67
C HIS A 45 10.20 -5.14 24.36
N PHE A 46 10.59 -3.92 24.01
CA PHE A 46 10.03 -2.70 24.57
C PHE A 46 9.07 -2.07 23.56
N GLY A 47 7.79 -2.10 23.90
CA GLY A 47 6.78 -1.28 23.25
C GLY A 47 6.77 0.13 23.82
N HIS A 48 5.87 0.97 23.30
CA HIS A 48 5.72 2.37 23.74
C HIS A 48 5.31 2.49 25.23
N ASP A 49 4.49 1.56 25.74
CA ASP A 49 3.97 1.57 27.13
C ASP A 49 4.04 0.20 27.83
N TYR A 50 4.70 -0.79 27.21
CA TYR A 50 4.76 -2.18 27.73
C TYR A 50 6.12 -2.84 27.46
N LEU A 51 6.39 -3.89 28.22
CA LEU A 51 7.56 -4.76 28.09
C LEU A 51 7.11 -6.22 27.99
N LEU A 52 7.62 -6.91 26.97
CA LEU A 52 7.56 -8.36 26.87
C LEU A 52 8.94 -8.93 27.20
N LEU A 53 9.00 -9.95 28.06
CA LEU A 53 10.26 -10.49 28.54
C LEU A 53 10.19 -12.01 28.65
N ASP A 54 11.20 -12.72 28.14
CA ASP A 54 11.32 -14.18 28.25
C ASP A 54 12.48 -14.58 29.15
N PHE A 55 12.24 -15.61 29.96
CA PHE A 55 13.25 -16.25 30.79
C PHE A 55 13.74 -17.55 30.17
N THR A 56 14.92 -18.01 30.59
CA THR A 56 15.44 -19.33 30.21
C THR A 56 14.56 -20.47 30.76
N GLU A 57 13.91 -20.26 31.92
CA GLU A 57 13.18 -21.29 32.66
C GLU A 57 11.80 -20.81 33.12
N ASN A 58 10.78 -21.70 33.08
CA ASN A 58 9.41 -21.40 33.54
C ASN A 58 9.33 -21.04 35.02
N GLU A 59 10.28 -21.55 35.81
CA GLU A 59 10.31 -21.31 37.25
C GLU A 59 10.52 -19.82 37.58
N ALA A 60 11.22 -19.09 36.71
CA ALA A 60 11.37 -17.64 36.83
C ALA A 60 10.02 -16.92 36.68
N VAL A 61 9.18 -17.35 35.74
CA VAL A 61 7.82 -16.81 35.56
C VAL A 61 6.97 -17.10 36.79
N ARG A 62 7.02 -18.31 37.35
CA ARG A 62 6.32 -18.64 38.59
C ARG A 62 6.76 -17.75 39.75
N LYS A 63 8.06 -17.53 39.92
CA LYS A 63 8.60 -16.64 40.98
C LYS A 63 8.11 -15.20 40.81
N VAL A 64 8.06 -14.68 39.58
CA VAL A 64 7.48 -13.36 39.29
C VAL A 64 5.99 -13.35 39.67
N MET A 65 5.20 -14.29 39.16
CA MET A 65 3.74 -14.29 39.34
C MET A 65 3.30 -14.56 40.79
N THR A 66 4.11 -15.25 41.59
CA THR A 66 3.83 -15.52 43.02
C THR A 66 4.06 -14.29 43.90
N LYS A 67 4.80 -13.29 43.43
CA LYS A 67 5.05 -12.07 44.18
C LYS A 67 3.81 -11.16 44.15
N ASN A 68 3.26 -10.85 45.32
CA ASN A 68 2.02 -10.07 45.47
C ASN A 68 2.02 -8.71 44.74
N ALA A 69 3.18 -8.04 44.65
CA ALA A 69 3.31 -6.78 43.95
C ALA A 69 4.75 -6.53 43.49
N HIS A 70 4.88 -5.88 42.33
CA HIS A 70 6.14 -5.41 41.78
C HIS A 70 6.15 -3.90 41.73
N PHE A 71 7.26 -3.30 42.15
CA PHE A 71 7.48 -1.87 42.15
C PHE A 71 8.83 -1.55 41.53
N LEU A 72 8.87 -0.50 40.71
CA LEU A 72 10.08 0.05 40.14
C LEU A 72 9.94 1.57 40.09
N ASN A 73 10.95 2.29 40.60
CA ASN A 73 10.96 3.76 40.70
C ASN A 73 9.67 4.33 41.36
N GLY A 74 9.20 3.69 42.44
CA GLY A 74 8.00 4.12 43.18
C GLY A 74 6.65 3.82 42.50
N LYS A 75 6.63 3.31 41.27
CA LYS A 75 5.39 2.90 40.57
C LYS A 75 5.15 1.39 40.66
N ARG A 76 3.88 1.01 40.85
CA ARG A 76 3.44 -0.40 40.80
C ARG A 76 3.38 -0.89 39.37
N LEU A 77 4.10 -1.96 39.07
CA LEU A 77 4.06 -2.63 37.77
C LEU A 77 2.87 -3.59 37.69
N PHE A 78 2.22 -3.65 36.53
CA PHE A 78 1.21 -4.65 36.23
C PHE A 78 1.82 -5.78 35.43
N ILE A 79 1.78 -7.00 35.98
CA ILE A 79 2.39 -8.18 35.37
C ILE A 79 1.33 -9.21 35.06
N ARG A 80 1.41 -9.82 33.88
CA ARG A 80 0.59 -10.96 33.45
C ARG A 80 1.49 -11.99 32.78
N HIS A 81 1.03 -13.24 32.69
CA HIS A 81 1.65 -14.21 31.79
C HIS A 81 1.71 -13.61 30.38
N LYS A 82 2.86 -13.75 29.71
CA LYS A 82 2.93 -13.55 28.27
C LYS A 82 1.98 -14.58 27.69
N LEU A 83 0.93 -14.11 27.00
CA LEU A 83 0.03 -15.01 26.29
C LEU A 83 0.91 -15.89 25.39
N PRO A 84 0.68 -17.21 25.31
CA PRO A 84 1.32 -17.99 24.29
C PRO A 84 1.11 -17.21 23.00
N THR A 85 2.17 -17.03 22.21
CA THR A 85 1.97 -17.14 20.78
C THR A 85 1.30 -18.50 20.64
N LEU A 86 -0.03 -18.52 20.65
CA LEU A 86 -0.75 -19.53 19.90
C LEU A 86 0.06 -19.62 18.62
N ASN A 87 0.42 -20.83 18.24
CA ASN A 87 0.68 -21.12 16.85
C ASN A 87 -0.63 -20.78 16.08
N VAL A 88 -0.95 -19.48 15.97
CA VAL A 88 -1.02 -18.82 14.70
C VAL A 88 0.05 -19.55 13.92
N LYS A 89 -0.39 -20.50 13.08
CA LYS A 89 0.17 -20.53 11.75
C LYS A 89 0.32 -19.05 11.41
N VAL A 90 1.52 -18.50 11.57
CA VAL A 90 1.93 -17.32 10.81
C VAL A 90 1.29 -17.62 9.48
N PRO A 91 0.31 -16.82 9.02
CA PRO A 91 -0.43 -17.19 7.83
C PRO A 91 0.62 -17.65 6.86
N ILE A 92 0.48 -18.89 6.36
CA ILE A 92 1.35 -19.46 5.33
C ILE A 92 1.70 -18.27 4.46
N ASN A 93 2.97 -17.88 4.46
CA ASN A 93 3.45 -16.53 4.20
C ASN A 93 2.47 -15.84 3.24
N ASP A 94 1.72 -14.78 3.61
CA ASP A 94 0.61 -14.28 2.77
C ASP A 94 1.06 -14.10 1.30
N GLU A 95 2.34 -13.81 1.10
CA GLU A 95 3.05 -13.82 -0.16
C GLU A 95 3.09 -15.20 -0.86
N GLU A 96 3.45 -16.28 -0.17
CA GLU A 96 3.38 -17.67 -0.65
C GLU A 96 1.96 -18.15 -0.95
N ILE A 97 0.95 -17.86 -0.12
CA ILE A 97 -0.47 -18.15 -0.48
C ILE A 97 -0.84 -17.37 -1.75
N ASN A 98 -0.51 -16.08 -1.81
CA ASN A 98 -0.82 -15.26 -2.98
C ASN A 98 -0.08 -15.77 -4.23
N ASN A 99 1.17 -16.23 -4.10
CA ASN A 99 1.95 -16.79 -5.20
C ASN A 99 1.37 -18.14 -5.65
N GLN A 100 0.94 -19.01 -4.73
CA GLN A 100 0.27 -20.27 -5.07
C GLN A 100 -1.07 -20.03 -5.77
N LEU A 101 -1.86 -19.05 -5.29
CA LEU A 101 -3.11 -18.65 -5.94
C LEU A 101 -2.85 -18.07 -7.33
N GLN A 102 -1.84 -17.21 -7.46
CA GLN A 102 -1.44 -16.62 -8.74
C GLN A 102 -1.03 -17.73 -9.72
N GLN A 103 -0.19 -18.68 -9.30
CA GLN A 103 0.20 -19.82 -10.11
C GLN A 103 -1.01 -20.66 -10.54
N SER A 104 -1.92 -20.98 -9.60
CA SER A 104 -3.14 -21.75 -9.94
C SER A 104 -4.06 -21.02 -10.91
N ILE A 105 -4.11 -19.68 -10.85
CA ILE A 105 -4.89 -18.87 -11.79
C ILE A 105 -4.23 -18.90 -13.16
N VAL A 106 -2.92 -18.66 -13.24
CA VAL A 106 -2.13 -18.69 -14.47
C VAL A 106 -2.28 -20.03 -15.19
N GLU A 107 -2.11 -21.15 -14.48
CA GLU A 107 -2.31 -22.49 -15.03
C GLU A 107 -3.76 -22.72 -15.46
N GLY A 108 -4.74 -22.21 -14.69
CA GLY A 108 -6.16 -22.35 -14.99
C GLY A 108 -6.63 -21.56 -16.22
N LEU A 109 -5.93 -20.48 -16.58
CA LEU A 109 -6.24 -19.66 -17.74
C LEU A 109 -5.67 -20.22 -19.04
N GLN A 110 -4.65 -21.09 -18.97
CA GLN A 110 -4.05 -21.69 -20.16
C GLN A 110 -5.06 -22.51 -20.98
N GLY A 111 -4.98 -22.38 -22.31
CA GLY A 111 -5.85 -23.11 -23.24
C GLY A 111 -7.32 -22.66 -23.20
N ALA A 112 -7.60 -21.42 -22.80
CA ALA A 112 -8.88 -20.78 -23.09
C ALA A 112 -8.94 -20.37 -24.56
N ASN A 113 -10.12 -20.48 -25.19
CA ASN A 113 -10.29 -20.22 -26.61
C ASN A 113 -10.43 -18.71 -26.91
N ASP A 114 -11.01 -17.96 -25.96
CA ASP A 114 -11.26 -16.54 -26.08
C ASP A 114 -11.21 -15.83 -24.72
N PHE A 115 -11.33 -14.50 -24.76
CA PHE A 115 -11.27 -13.65 -23.57
C PHE A 115 -12.42 -13.90 -22.59
N ASP A 116 -13.63 -14.18 -23.07
CA ASP A 116 -14.79 -14.41 -22.21
C ASP A 116 -14.63 -15.74 -21.45
N GLU A 117 -14.03 -16.75 -22.08
CA GLU A 117 -13.64 -17.99 -21.43
C GLU A 117 -12.51 -17.77 -20.40
N GLU A 118 -11.47 -17.00 -20.74
CA GLU A 118 -10.42 -16.61 -19.77
C GLU A 118 -11.04 -15.95 -18.53
N LEU A 119 -11.92 -14.96 -18.74
CA LEU A 119 -12.56 -14.23 -17.66
C LEU A 119 -13.49 -15.12 -16.82
N LYS A 120 -14.25 -16.00 -17.46
CA LYS A 120 -15.10 -16.97 -16.76
C LYS A 120 -14.26 -17.89 -15.87
N ARG A 121 -13.15 -18.42 -16.38
CA ARG A 121 -12.22 -19.27 -15.63
C ARG A 121 -11.58 -18.49 -14.47
N LEU A 122 -11.19 -17.23 -14.68
CA LEU A 122 -10.67 -16.35 -13.64
C LEU A 122 -11.69 -16.20 -12.50
N ILE A 123 -12.94 -15.85 -12.82
CA ILE A 123 -13.99 -15.62 -11.81
C ILE A 123 -14.28 -16.90 -11.02
N GLN A 124 -14.35 -18.05 -11.68
CA GLN A 124 -14.54 -19.35 -11.02
C GLN A 124 -13.41 -19.68 -10.04
N LYS A 125 -12.17 -19.35 -10.39
CA LYS A 125 -11.00 -19.53 -9.52
C LYS A 125 -10.97 -18.54 -8.36
N LEU A 126 -11.37 -17.29 -8.61
CA LEU A 126 -11.37 -16.25 -7.59
C LEU A 126 -12.50 -16.39 -6.59
N GLN A 127 -13.68 -16.83 -7.03
CA GLN A 127 -14.89 -16.94 -6.20
C GLN A 127 -15.44 -18.37 -6.14
N PRO A 128 -14.65 -19.36 -5.67
CA PRO A 128 -15.13 -20.72 -5.54
C PRO A 128 -16.21 -20.78 -4.44
N ASN A 129 -17.28 -21.54 -4.70
CA ASN A 129 -18.32 -21.87 -3.70
C ASN A 129 -18.97 -20.65 -3.01
N GLN A 130 -19.46 -19.67 -3.78
CA GLN A 130 -20.15 -18.48 -3.24
C GLN A 130 -21.26 -18.80 -2.22
N LEU A 131 -21.99 -19.90 -2.41
CA LEU A 131 -23.02 -20.36 -1.46
C LEU A 131 -22.42 -20.73 -0.10
N GLU A 132 -21.28 -21.41 -0.07
CA GLU A 132 -20.58 -21.75 1.17
C GLU A 132 -20.05 -20.49 1.85
N CYS A 133 -19.50 -19.56 1.07
CA CYS A 133 -19.05 -18.26 1.55
C CYS A 133 -20.19 -17.52 2.25
N TRP A 134 -21.33 -17.39 1.58
CA TRP A 134 -22.52 -16.75 2.14
C TRP A 134 -22.98 -17.45 3.43
N LYS A 135 -23.04 -18.79 3.47
CA LYS A 135 -23.42 -19.54 4.68
C LYS A 135 -22.49 -19.24 5.87
N LYS A 136 -21.17 -19.21 5.64
CA LYS A 136 -20.19 -18.88 6.70
C LYS A 136 -20.36 -17.43 7.17
N GLN A 137 -20.56 -16.49 6.25
CA GLN A 137 -20.78 -15.08 6.59
C GLN A 137 -22.08 -14.88 7.39
N GLN A 138 -23.16 -15.60 7.05
CA GLN A 138 -24.40 -15.60 7.82
C GLN A 138 -24.18 -16.19 9.23
N ALA A 139 -23.38 -17.26 9.36
CA ALA A 139 -23.05 -17.82 10.68
C ALA A 139 -22.35 -16.78 11.58
N VAL A 140 -21.40 -16.01 11.03
CA VAL A 140 -20.74 -14.90 11.75
C VAL A 140 -21.77 -13.90 12.28
N CYS A 141 -22.68 -13.42 11.43
CA CYS A 141 -23.66 -12.40 11.82
C CYS A 141 -24.71 -12.93 12.80
N ASN A 142 -25.14 -14.17 12.65
CA ASN A 142 -26.04 -14.83 13.60
C ASN A 142 -25.40 -14.93 14.99
N ASP A 143 -24.12 -15.32 15.05
CA ASP A 143 -23.39 -15.42 16.31
C ASP A 143 -23.16 -14.04 16.95
N LEU A 144 -22.84 -13.02 16.16
CA LEU A 144 -22.77 -11.63 16.64
C LEU A 144 -24.12 -11.18 17.24
N GLY A 145 -25.22 -11.38 16.53
CA GLY A 145 -26.56 -11.01 17.00
C GLY A 145 -26.96 -11.75 18.30
N GLN A 146 -26.71 -13.06 18.38
CA GLN A 146 -26.98 -13.85 19.57
C GLN A 146 -26.16 -13.44 20.80
N ILE A 147 -24.89 -13.08 20.61
CA ILE A 147 -24.03 -12.65 21.73
C ILE A 147 -24.48 -11.29 22.25
N LEU A 148 -24.73 -10.35 21.33
CA LEU A 148 -24.95 -8.95 21.66
C LEU A 148 -26.38 -8.67 22.12
N SER A 149 -27.37 -9.45 21.67
CA SER A 149 -28.77 -9.37 22.14
C SER A 149 -28.92 -9.62 23.64
N LYS A 150 -27.94 -10.24 24.31
CA LYS A 150 -27.90 -10.39 25.78
C LYS A 150 -27.82 -9.06 26.53
N ARG A 151 -27.38 -7.99 25.86
CA ARG A 151 -27.24 -6.65 26.44
C ARG A 151 -28.05 -5.60 25.68
N PHE A 152 -28.19 -5.74 24.37
CA PHE A 152 -28.81 -4.74 23.50
C PHE A 152 -30.13 -5.28 22.95
N ASN A 153 -31.23 -4.91 23.62
CA ASN A 153 -32.58 -5.25 23.19
C ASN A 153 -32.87 -4.50 21.89
N ARG A 154 -33.07 -5.21 20.77
CA ARG A 154 -33.26 -4.68 19.38
C ARG A 154 -31.99 -4.37 18.57
N ILE A 155 -30.86 -4.98 18.92
CA ILE A 155 -29.67 -4.89 18.06
C ILE A 155 -29.97 -5.37 16.63
N GLU A 156 -29.47 -4.63 15.65
CA GLU A 156 -29.46 -5.06 14.25
C GLU A 156 -28.04 -5.18 13.74
N VAL A 157 -27.79 -6.22 12.96
CA VAL A 157 -26.47 -6.56 12.43
C VAL A 157 -26.50 -6.38 10.91
N HIS A 158 -25.90 -5.31 10.42
CA HIS A 158 -25.90 -4.94 9.01
C HIS A 158 -24.54 -5.25 8.37
N GLN A 159 -24.50 -6.24 7.47
CA GLN A 159 -23.30 -6.52 6.68
C GLN A 159 -23.07 -5.42 5.63
N PHE A 160 -21.81 -5.15 5.32
CA PHE A 160 -21.43 -4.27 4.20
C PHE A 160 -20.09 -4.71 3.59
N GLY A 161 -19.54 -3.89 2.69
CA GLY A 161 -18.22 -4.09 2.12
C GLY A 161 -18.20 -5.12 0.99
N SER A 162 -17.06 -5.81 0.85
CA SER A 162 -16.80 -6.71 -0.27
C SER A 162 -17.76 -7.90 -0.35
N THR A 163 -18.30 -8.28 0.81
CA THR A 163 -19.33 -9.32 0.97
C THR A 163 -20.64 -8.91 0.29
N MET A 164 -21.17 -7.72 0.60
CA MET A 164 -22.46 -7.27 0.07
C MET A 164 -22.40 -6.81 -1.39
N THR A 165 -21.25 -6.27 -1.81
CA THR A 165 -21.02 -5.89 -3.21
C THR A 165 -20.80 -7.10 -4.13
N GLY A 166 -20.54 -8.29 -3.57
CA GLY A 166 -20.22 -9.50 -4.32
C GLY A 166 -18.85 -9.45 -5.02
N LEU A 167 -17.96 -8.57 -4.57
CA LEU A 167 -16.60 -8.39 -5.09
C LEU A 167 -15.54 -9.14 -4.25
N GLY A 168 -15.89 -9.74 -3.10
CA GLY A 168 -14.98 -10.59 -2.33
C GLY A 168 -14.42 -11.74 -3.17
N PHE A 169 -13.16 -12.13 -2.99
CA PHE A 169 -12.58 -13.24 -3.76
C PHE A 169 -12.96 -14.56 -3.09
N ASP A 170 -12.29 -14.92 -2.00
CA ASP A 170 -12.44 -16.25 -1.41
C ASP A 170 -13.17 -16.25 -0.05
N LEU A 171 -13.27 -17.45 0.53
CA LEU A 171 -13.88 -17.79 1.83
C LEU A 171 -13.26 -17.05 3.03
N THR A 172 -12.12 -16.39 2.86
CA THR A 172 -11.39 -15.68 3.92
C THR A 172 -11.60 -14.17 3.86
N SER A 173 -12.36 -13.66 2.88
CA SER A 173 -12.68 -12.24 2.77
C SER A 173 -13.32 -11.72 4.05
N ASP A 174 -12.82 -10.56 4.53
CA ASP A 174 -13.31 -9.92 5.74
C ASP A 174 -14.83 -9.66 5.69
N VAL A 175 -15.48 -9.85 6.84
CA VAL A 175 -16.89 -9.49 7.05
C VAL A 175 -16.96 -8.16 7.77
N ASP A 176 -17.32 -7.12 7.05
CA ASP A 176 -17.56 -5.78 7.58
C ASP A 176 -19.00 -5.68 8.11
N VAL A 177 -19.16 -5.22 9.35
CA VAL A 177 -20.45 -5.17 10.06
C VAL A 177 -20.66 -3.81 10.70
N TYR A 178 -21.84 -3.24 10.49
CA TYR A 178 -22.38 -2.14 11.29
C TYR A 178 -23.40 -2.69 12.28
N LEU A 179 -23.29 -2.29 13.55
CA LEU A 179 -24.28 -2.61 14.57
C LEU A 179 -25.18 -1.40 14.81
N ALA A 180 -26.46 -1.55 14.52
CA ALA A 180 -27.47 -0.53 14.81
C ALA A 180 -28.11 -0.77 16.18
N ASN A 181 -28.73 0.28 16.73
CA ASN A 181 -29.49 0.22 18.00
C ASN A 181 -28.64 -0.22 19.22
N VAL A 182 -27.34 0.06 19.19
CA VAL A 182 -26.40 -0.23 20.29
C VAL A 182 -25.96 1.03 21.06
N LYS A 183 -26.23 2.21 20.50
CA LYS A 183 -25.92 3.52 21.08
C LYS A 183 -27.11 4.06 21.87
N PHE A 184 -26.81 4.73 22.99
CA PHE A 184 -27.80 5.49 23.76
C PHE A 184 -27.68 7.01 23.53
N GLU A 185 -26.49 7.49 23.12
CA GLU A 185 -26.17 8.89 22.81
C GLU A 185 -25.08 8.94 21.71
N ASP A 186 -25.07 9.99 20.87
CA ASP A 186 -24.05 10.23 19.85
C ASP A 186 -22.88 11.05 20.43
N ASN A 187 -21.88 10.36 20.99
CA ASN A 187 -20.65 10.94 21.52
C ASN A 187 -19.46 10.01 21.24
N GLU A 188 -18.38 10.51 20.64
CA GLU A 188 -17.20 9.71 20.25
C GLU A 188 -16.51 8.99 21.42
N GLU A 189 -16.44 9.60 22.61
CA GLU A 189 -15.89 8.94 23.80
C GLU A 189 -16.79 7.78 24.26
N VAL A 190 -18.10 7.88 24.01
CA VAL A 190 -19.07 6.82 24.28
C VAL A 190 -18.94 5.70 23.23
N GLU A 191 -18.66 6.03 21.97
CA GLU A 191 -18.45 5.06 20.88
C GLU A 191 -17.26 4.13 21.16
N VAL A 192 -16.09 4.68 21.50
CA VAL A 192 -14.90 3.87 21.77
C VAL A 192 -15.12 3.00 23.02
N ARG A 193 -15.78 3.53 24.06
CA ARG A 193 -16.16 2.74 25.24
C ARG A 193 -17.12 1.60 24.88
N LEU A 194 -18.10 1.85 24.03
CA LEU A 194 -19.05 0.84 23.54
C LEU A 194 -18.33 -0.26 22.75
N LEU A 195 -17.37 0.08 21.90
CA LEU A 195 -16.53 -0.90 21.19
C LEU A 195 -15.74 -1.79 22.15
N HIS A 196 -15.23 -1.25 23.27
CA HIS A 196 -14.58 -2.05 24.30
C HIS A 196 -15.54 -3.00 25.02
N ILE A 197 -16.79 -2.57 25.26
CA ILE A 197 -17.84 -3.44 25.80
C ILE A 197 -18.13 -4.58 24.85
N ILE A 198 -18.36 -4.29 23.57
CA ILE A 198 -18.58 -5.29 22.51
C ILE A 198 -17.42 -6.26 22.46
N LYS A 199 -16.18 -5.76 22.40
CA LYS A 199 -14.95 -6.58 22.42
C LYS A 199 -14.94 -7.57 23.58
N ASN A 200 -15.28 -7.12 24.80
CA ASN A 200 -15.31 -8.00 25.98
C ASN A 200 -16.43 -9.05 25.90
N MET A 201 -17.60 -8.71 25.36
CA MET A 201 -18.69 -9.67 25.13
C MET A 201 -18.28 -10.75 24.11
N LEU A 202 -17.64 -10.35 23.01
CA LEU A 202 -17.14 -11.26 21.98
C LEU A 202 -16.09 -12.23 22.55
N VAL A 203 -15.12 -11.72 23.32
CA VAL A 203 -14.11 -12.57 23.99
C VAL A 203 -14.77 -13.52 25.00
N GLY A 204 -15.73 -13.03 25.80
CA GLY A 204 -16.45 -13.85 26.79
C GLY A 204 -17.29 -14.97 26.17
N SER A 205 -17.73 -14.81 24.92
CA SER A 205 -18.51 -15.82 24.20
C SER A 205 -17.69 -17.06 23.80
N ARG A 206 -16.36 -16.94 23.70
CA ARG A 206 -15.45 -17.95 23.13
C ARG A 206 -15.75 -18.36 21.67
N LYS A 207 -16.62 -17.62 20.97
CA LYS A 207 -16.87 -17.78 19.52
C LYS A 207 -15.95 -16.89 18.67
N PHE A 208 -15.37 -15.86 19.28
CA PHE A 208 -14.48 -14.90 18.63
C PHE A 208 -13.12 -14.88 19.32
N GLY A 209 -12.06 -14.77 18.52
CA GLY A 209 -10.67 -14.62 18.94
C GLY A 209 -10.02 -13.39 18.32
N ASN A 210 -8.73 -13.17 18.62
CA ASN A 210 -7.91 -12.07 18.09
C ASN A 210 -8.64 -10.71 18.10
N THR A 211 -9.35 -10.43 19.19
CA THR A 211 -10.29 -9.32 19.28
C THR A 211 -9.63 -8.08 19.88
N PHE A 212 -9.59 -6.97 19.14
CA PHE A 212 -9.02 -5.70 19.60
C PHE A 212 -9.76 -4.49 19.01
N VAL A 213 -9.66 -3.34 19.68
CA VAL A 213 -10.30 -2.08 19.26
C VAL A 213 -9.28 -1.23 18.52
N ILE A 214 -9.67 -0.68 17.37
CA ILE A 214 -8.98 0.40 16.67
C ILE A 214 -9.80 1.67 16.89
N GLY A 215 -9.39 2.49 17.84
CA GLY A 215 -10.15 3.66 18.30
C GLY A 215 -9.76 5.01 17.67
N THR A 216 -8.60 5.10 17.03
CA THR A 216 -8.00 6.37 16.59
C THR A 216 -8.33 6.75 15.15
N THR A 217 -9.15 5.96 14.45
CA THR A 217 -9.54 6.17 13.06
C THR A 217 -10.86 6.97 12.97
N LYS A 218 -11.12 7.62 11.83
CA LYS A 218 -12.38 8.38 11.60
C LYS A 218 -13.63 7.55 11.90
N ILE A 219 -13.58 6.25 11.57
CA ILE A 219 -14.58 5.25 11.95
C ILE A 219 -13.87 4.24 12.87
N PRO A 220 -14.07 4.33 14.19
CA PRO A 220 -13.56 3.34 15.15
C PRO A 220 -14.20 1.97 14.94
N ILE A 221 -13.39 0.91 15.04
CA ILE A 221 -13.83 -0.47 14.81
C ILE A 221 -13.32 -1.46 15.87
N VAL A 222 -14.03 -2.58 16.04
CA VAL A 222 -13.49 -3.80 16.65
C VAL A 222 -13.05 -4.73 15.52
N LYS A 223 -11.77 -5.10 15.49
CA LYS A 223 -11.28 -6.22 14.67
C LYS A 223 -11.36 -7.50 15.48
N CYS A 224 -11.83 -8.58 14.88
CA CYS A 224 -11.89 -9.90 15.51
C CYS A 224 -11.85 -11.03 14.48
N LEU A 225 -11.66 -12.27 14.96
CA LEU A 225 -11.69 -13.48 14.13
C LEU A 225 -12.83 -14.37 14.63
N HIS A 226 -13.76 -14.73 13.76
CA HIS A 226 -14.77 -15.72 14.10
C HIS A 226 -14.16 -17.13 14.08
N LEU A 227 -14.12 -17.81 15.23
CA LEU A 227 -13.31 -19.02 15.41
C LEU A 227 -13.87 -20.24 14.66
N ALA A 228 -15.18 -20.34 14.49
CA ALA A 228 -15.77 -21.48 13.77
C ALA A 228 -15.52 -21.41 12.26
N THR A 229 -15.62 -20.21 11.68
CA THR A 229 -15.48 -20.02 10.23
C THR A 229 -14.08 -19.56 9.80
N GLN A 230 -13.24 -19.13 10.75
CA GLN A 230 -11.93 -18.51 10.51
C GLN A 230 -12.01 -17.23 9.66
N ILE A 231 -13.15 -16.54 9.70
CA ILE A 231 -13.38 -15.29 8.95
C ILE A 231 -13.00 -14.09 9.84
N PRO A 232 -12.13 -13.18 9.37
CA PRO A 232 -11.90 -11.90 10.03
C PRO A 232 -13.13 -10.99 9.93
N CYS A 233 -13.36 -10.19 10.96
CA CYS A 233 -14.51 -9.28 11.00
C CYS A 233 -14.11 -7.90 11.52
N ASP A 234 -14.60 -6.87 10.82
CA ASP A 234 -14.44 -5.47 11.18
C ASP A 234 -15.82 -4.91 11.58
N ILE A 235 -15.98 -4.60 12.87
CA ILE A 235 -17.27 -4.23 13.46
C ILE A 235 -17.24 -2.76 13.85
N ASN A 236 -18.15 -1.96 13.32
CA ASN A 236 -18.28 -0.54 13.66
C ASN A 236 -19.67 -0.23 14.23
N VAL A 237 -19.75 0.84 15.04
CA VAL A 237 -21.01 1.32 15.63
C VAL A 237 -21.30 2.78 15.27
N LYS A 238 -20.38 3.46 14.57
CA LYS A 238 -20.42 4.91 14.36
C LYS A 238 -21.55 5.31 13.42
N ASN A 239 -21.55 4.80 12.18
CA ASN A 239 -22.58 5.10 11.19
C ASN A 239 -22.75 3.96 10.17
N MET A 240 -23.88 3.98 9.45
CA MET A 240 -24.20 3.00 8.41
C MET A 240 -23.82 3.45 6.99
N ILE A 241 -22.95 4.47 6.84
CA ILE A 241 -22.59 4.99 5.50
C ILE A 241 -21.95 3.88 4.65
N GLY A 242 -21.14 3.01 5.27
CA GLY A 242 -20.57 1.83 4.59
C GLY A 242 -21.61 0.86 4.04
N VAL A 243 -22.76 0.72 4.72
CA VAL A 243 -23.89 -0.12 4.27
C VAL A 243 -24.53 0.48 3.03
N TRP A 244 -24.81 1.78 3.03
CA TRP A 244 -25.40 2.49 1.90
C TRP A 244 -24.48 2.54 0.68
N ASN A 245 -23.19 2.82 0.88
CA ASN A 245 -22.18 2.74 -0.17
C ASN A 245 -22.12 1.34 -0.80
N SER A 246 -22.25 0.28 0.02
CA SER A 246 -22.24 -1.10 -0.48
C SER A 246 -23.52 -1.44 -1.27
N LYS A 247 -24.69 -0.96 -0.84
CA LYS A 247 -25.94 -1.08 -1.59
C LYS A 247 -25.86 -0.36 -2.93
N LEU A 248 -25.32 0.85 -2.96
CA LEU A 248 -25.14 1.65 -4.16
C LEU A 248 -24.23 0.93 -5.17
N ILE A 249 -23.06 0.44 -4.71
CA ILE A 249 -22.15 -0.35 -5.55
C ILE A 249 -22.86 -1.59 -6.08
N HIS A 250 -23.55 -2.35 -5.21
CA HIS A 250 -24.28 -3.55 -5.63
C HIS A 250 -25.29 -3.24 -6.74
N TYR A 251 -26.07 -2.18 -6.58
CA TYR A 251 -27.01 -1.71 -7.59
C TYR A 251 -26.32 -1.44 -8.93
N TYR A 252 -25.26 -0.63 -8.97
CA TYR A 252 -24.54 -0.35 -10.21
C TYR A 252 -23.94 -1.59 -10.87
N LEU A 253 -23.38 -2.51 -10.08
CA LEU A 253 -22.85 -3.77 -10.60
C LEU A 253 -23.93 -4.71 -11.12
N SER A 254 -25.19 -4.52 -10.72
CA SER A 254 -26.35 -5.31 -11.14
C SER A 254 -27.08 -4.75 -12.36
N LEU A 255 -26.75 -3.52 -12.78
CA LEU A 255 -27.41 -2.87 -13.91
C LEU A 255 -27.19 -3.58 -15.25
N ASP A 256 -26.06 -4.27 -15.40
CA ASP A 256 -25.74 -5.07 -16.59
C ASP A 256 -24.82 -6.25 -16.21
N PRO A 257 -25.05 -7.46 -16.76
CA PRO A 257 -24.31 -8.67 -16.39
C PRO A 257 -22.80 -8.61 -16.69
N MET A 258 -22.33 -7.75 -17.60
CA MET A 258 -20.90 -7.62 -17.93
C MET A 258 -20.11 -6.85 -16.86
N ILE A 259 -20.78 -5.98 -16.10
CA ILE A 259 -20.13 -4.99 -15.24
C ILE A 259 -19.44 -5.62 -14.03
N LYS A 260 -20.12 -6.54 -13.35
CA LYS A 260 -19.55 -7.24 -12.19
C LYS A 260 -18.32 -8.10 -12.56
N PRO A 261 -18.34 -8.92 -13.64
CA PRO A 261 -17.15 -9.58 -14.18
C PRO A 261 -15.98 -8.62 -14.44
N CYS A 262 -16.22 -7.49 -15.12
CA CYS A 262 -15.19 -6.47 -15.37
C CYS A 262 -14.58 -5.96 -14.06
N MET A 263 -15.40 -5.62 -13.07
CA MET A 263 -14.91 -5.10 -11.80
C MET A 263 -14.12 -6.15 -11.00
N ILE A 264 -14.51 -7.42 -11.04
CA ILE A 264 -13.73 -8.52 -10.40
C ILE A 264 -12.36 -8.65 -11.08
N CYS A 265 -12.31 -8.61 -12.41
CA CYS A 265 -11.07 -8.63 -13.18
C CYS A 265 -10.15 -7.44 -12.81
N LEU A 266 -10.67 -6.21 -12.84
CA LEU A 266 -9.91 -5.00 -12.49
C LEU A 266 -9.43 -5.04 -11.04
N LYS A 267 -10.25 -5.52 -10.11
CA LYS A 267 -9.86 -5.68 -8.70
C LYS A 267 -8.70 -6.67 -8.57
N TYR A 268 -8.73 -7.79 -9.30
CA TYR A 268 -7.67 -8.78 -9.23
C TYR A 268 -6.39 -8.29 -9.91
N TRP A 269 -6.49 -7.64 -11.07
CA TRP A 269 -5.39 -6.93 -11.73
C TRP A 269 -4.72 -5.93 -10.79
N ALA A 270 -5.52 -5.09 -10.11
CA ALA A 270 -5.01 -4.11 -9.16
C ALA A 270 -4.34 -4.75 -7.93
N LYS A 271 -4.78 -5.95 -7.50
CA LYS A 271 -4.12 -6.72 -6.44
C LYS A 271 -2.76 -7.25 -6.93
N ASN A 272 -2.73 -7.79 -8.15
CA ASN A 272 -1.56 -8.42 -8.74
C ASN A 272 -0.42 -7.43 -8.99
N HIS A 273 -0.71 -6.28 -9.60
CA HIS A 273 0.28 -5.21 -9.83
C HIS A 273 0.52 -4.31 -8.62
N GLN A 274 0.03 -4.70 -7.43
CA GLN A 274 0.21 -3.94 -6.19
C GLN A 274 -0.36 -2.51 -6.23
N VAL A 275 -1.25 -2.20 -7.19
CA VAL A 275 -2.06 -0.97 -7.22
C VAL A 275 -2.88 -0.82 -5.94
N SER A 276 -3.17 -1.94 -5.27
CA SER A 276 -3.92 -2.04 -4.02
C SER A 276 -3.14 -2.75 -2.90
N LYS A 277 -2.11 -2.12 -2.30
CA LYS A 277 -1.46 -2.65 -1.07
C LYS A 277 -0.90 -1.56 -0.14
N LYS A 278 -1.27 -1.60 1.15
CA LYS A 278 -0.70 -0.84 2.30
C LYS A 278 -0.55 0.69 2.13
N THR A 279 -1.50 1.42 2.72
CA THR A 279 -1.49 2.86 3.11
C THR A 279 -1.18 3.93 2.08
N LEU A 280 -0.53 3.64 0.94
CA LEU A 280 -0.14 4.62 -0.08
C LEU A 280 -0.77 4.35 -1.47
N PHE A 281 -1.58 3.30 -1.55
CA PHE A 281 -2.11 2.73 -2.78
C PHE A 281 -3.65 2.79 -2.79
N PHE A 282 -4.27 2.50 -3.95
CA PHE A 282 -5.72 2.53 -4.08
C PHE A 282 -6.38 1.52 -3.15
N THR A 283 -7.42 1.97 -2.44
CA THR A 283 -8.33 1.05 -1.78
C THR A 283 -9.24 0.39 -2.83
N ASN A 284 -9.75 -0.81 -2.51
CA ASN A 284 -10.76 -1.45 -3.36
C ASN A 284 -11.96 -0.52 -3.62
N TYR A 285 -12.38 0.23 -2.60
CA TYR A 285 -13.46 1.20 -2.71
C TYR A 285 -13.14 2.31 -3.72
N SER A 286 -11.95 2.92 -3.65
CA SER A 286 -11.53 3.95 -4.62
C SER A 286 -11.45 3.41 -6.05
N LEU A 287 -11.01 2.16 -6.24
CA LEU A 287 -10.97 1.55 -7.57
C LEU A 287 -12.38 1.34 -8.15
N VAL A 288 -13.34 0.90 -7.32
CA VAL A 288 -14.75 0.77 -7.72
C VAL A 288 -15.36 2.12 -8.07
N MET A 289 -15.03 3.18 -7.32
CA MET A 289 -15.51 4.54 -7.63
C MET A 289 -14.92 5.10 -8.94
N LEU A 290 -13.66 4.79 -9.25
CA LEU A 290 -13.09 5.07 -10.58
C LEU A 290 -13.84 4.29 -11.67
N PHE A 291 -14.07 2.99 -11.46
CA PHE A 291 -14.82 2.20 -12.44
C PHE A 291 -16.24 2.74 -12.65
N LEU A 292 -16.97 3.09 -11.60
CA LEU A 292 -18.27 3.74 -11.69
C LEU A 292 -18.21 5.03 -12.51
N PHE A 293 -17.23 5.90 -12.22
CA PHE A 293 -17.08 7.15 -12.95
C PHE A 293 -16.80 6.93 -14.45
N TYR A 294 -15.96 5.96 -14.78
CA TYR A 294 -15.76 5.53 -16.17
C TYR A 294 -17.08 5.09 -16.82
N LEU A 295 -17.88 4.25 -16.15
CA LEU A 295 -19.17 3.81 -16.67
C LEU A 295 -20.16 4.96 -16.86
N GLN A 296 -20.18 5.95 -15.96
CA GLN A 296 -21.02 7.14 -16.07
C GLN A 296 -20.66 7.97 -17.32
N ASN A 297 -19.36 8.09 -17.63
CA ASN A 297 -18.89 8.93 -18.73
C ASN A 297 -18.94 8.23 -20.09
N VAL A 298 -18.69 6.92 -20.15
CA VAL A 298 -18.57 6.17 -21.42
C VAL A 298 -19.86 5.42 -21.78
N PHE A 299 -20.61 4.98 -20.77
CA PHE A 299 -21.81 4.16 -20.95
C PHE A 299 -23.07 4.80 -20.38
N CYS A 300 -23.04 6.08 -20.03
CA CYS A 300 -24.20 6.84 -19.55
C CYS A 300 -24.89 6.20 -18.33
N PHE A 301 -24.13 5.56 -17.44
CA PHE A 301 -24.67 5.07 -16.16
C PHE A 301 -25.25 6.25 -15.37
N PRO A 302 -26.35 6.04 -14.61
CA PRO A 302 -26.97 7.14 -13.91
C PRO A 302 -26.03 7.72 -12.86
N SER A 303 -26.05 9.04 -12.69
CA SER A 303 -25.36 9.68 -11.58
C SER A 303 -26.06 9.36 -10.26
N VAL A 304 -25.33 9.39 -9.14
CA VAL A 304 -25.95 9.13 -7.83
C VAL A 304 -26.98 10.21 -7.51
N HIS A 305 -26.71 11.45 -7.91
CA HIS A 305 -27.65 12.56 -7.87
C HIS A 305 -29.00 12.19 -8.50
N GLN A 306 -29.02 11.59 -9.70
CA GLN A 306 -30.26 11.16 -10.35
C GLN A 306 -31.06 10.15 -9.53
N LEU A 307 -30.39 9.24 -8.82
CA LEU A 307 -31.04 8.23 -7.98
C LEU A 307 -31.53 8.81 -6.64
N GLN A 308 -31.06 10.01 -6.27
CA GLN A 308 -31.31 10.67 -4.98
C GLN A 308 -32.28 11.86 -5.05
N GLN A 309 -33.03 12.01 -6.15
CA GLN A 309 -33.95 13.13 -6.35
C GLN A 309 -35.27 13.06 -5.54
N HIS A 310 -35.47 12.03 -4.72
CA HIS A 310 -36.72 11.84 -4.00
C HIS A 310 -36.66 12.48 -2.59
N PRO A 311 -37.66 13.28 -2.18
CA PRO A 311 -37.57 14.12 -0.97
C PRO A 311 -37.56 13.32 0.35
N ASN A 312 -38.10 12.10 0.34
CA ASN A 312 -38.24 11.27 1.55
C ASN A 312 -37.12 10.23 1.72
N LEU A 313 -35.97 10.43 1.07
CA LEU A 313 -34.84 9.52 1.19
C LEU A 313 -34.15 9.68 2.54
N THR A 314 -33.66 8.56 3.08
CA THR A 314 -32.95 8.54 4.36
C THR A 314 -31.72 9.45 4.31
N GLN A 315 -31.53 10.25 5.36
CA GLN A 315 -30.36 11.11 5.53
C GLN A 315 -29.56 10.75 6.79
N ILE A 316 -28.25 10.85 6.70
CA ILE A 316 -27.32 10.64 7.82
C ILE A 316 -26.28 11.75 7.79
N ASN A 317 -26.10 12.47 8.90
CA ASN A 317 -25.16 13.58 9.01
C ASN A 317 -25.33 14.62 7.87
N ASN A 318 -26.58 14.94 7.54
CA ASN A 318 -26.99 15.84 6.45
C ASN A 318 -26.66 15.35 5.02
N TRP A 319 -26.23 14.10 4.86
CA TRP A 319 -26.05 13.47 3.55
C TRP A 319 -27.25 12.58 3.22
N VAL A 320 -27.79 12.70 2.01
CA VAL A 320 -28.72 11.69 1.48
C VAL A 320 -27.93 10.41 1.24
N VAL A 321 -28.29 9.33 1.93
CA VAL A 321 -27.57 8.05 1.85
C VAL A 321 -28.35 6.99 1.06
N ASP A 322 -29.67 7.13 1.02
CA ASP A 322 -30.59 6.23 0.34
C ASP A 322 -30.76 6.63 -1.13
N PHE A 323 -31.33 5.76 -1.94
CA PHE A 323 -31.56 6.01 -3.36
C PHE A 323 -32.71 5.14 -3.90
N ILE A 324 -33.34 5.59 -4.99
CA ILE A 324 -34.35 4.81 -5.70
C ILE A 324 -33.72 4.19 -6.96
N PRO A 325 -33.66 2.85 -7.08
CA PRO A 325 -33.25 2.18 -8.30
C PRO A 325 -34.07 2.65 -9.51
N LEU A 326 -33.42 2.79 -10.66
CA LEU A 326 -34.15 3.02 -11.91
C LEU A 326 -34.95 1.76 -12.26
N PRO A 327 -36.24 1.89 -12.63
CA PRO A 327 -37.05 0.75 -13.03
C PRO A 327 -36.48 0.00 -14.23
N HIS A 328 -35.90 0.74 -15.17
CA HIS A 328 -35.24 0.21 -16.36
C HIS A 328 -34.02 1.07 -16.67
N PHE A 329 -32.85 0.43 -16.76
CA PHE A 329 -31.63 1.06 -17.28
C PHE A 329 -31.26 0.38 -18.58
N TYR A 330 -30.92 1.17 -19.60
CA TYR A 330 -30.40 0.69 -20.86
C TYR A 330 -29.35 1.66 -21.38
N SER A 331 -28.22 1.12 -21.81
CA SER A 331 -27.15 1.86 -22.45
C SER A 331 -26.87 1.26 -23.82
N GLN A 332 -27.17 2.03 -24.88
CA GLN A 332 -26.92 1.59 -26.26
C GLN A 332 -25.44 1.33 -26.51
N SER A 333 -24.55 2.18 -25.96
CA SER A 333 -23.10 2.02 -26.13
C SER A 333 -22.56 0.79 -25.38
N LEU A 334 -23.18 0.41 -24.25
CA LEU A 334 -22.83 -0.82 -23.54
C LEU A 334 -23.38 -2.06 -24.25
N ALA A 335 -24.62 -2.02 -24.73
CA ALA A 335 -25.27 -3.15 -25.41
C ALA A 335 -24.54 -3.56 -26.70
N MET A 336 -23.84 -2.61 -27.34
CA MET A 336 -23.00 -2.84 -28.51
C MET A 336 -21.53 -3.13 -28.17
N ASN A 337 -21.21 -3.33 -26.89
CA ASN A 337 -19.86 -3.56 -26.40
C ASN A 337 -19.65 -5.03 -25.98
N THR A 338 -18.39 -5.36 -25.68
CA THR A 338 -18.02 -6.67 -25.12
C THR A 338 -17.34 -6.46 -23.77
N THR A 339 -17.23 -7.53 -22.97
CA THR A 339 -16.49 -7.48 -21.70
C THR A 339 -15.04 -7.03 -21.89
N LEU A 340 -14.40 -7.50 -22.96
CA LEU A 340 -13.09 -7.05 -23.40
C LEU A 340 -13.07 -5.54 -23.69
N GLY A 341 -14.05 -5.04 -24.44
CA GLY A 341 -14.12 -3.63 -24.83
C GLY A 341 -14.35 -2.71 -23.64
N VAL A 342 -15.16 -3.11 -22.65
CA VAL A 342 -15.35 -2.38 -21.39
C VAL A 342 -14.04 -2.32 -20.59
N LEU A 343 -13.29 -3.42 -20.49
CA LEU A 343 -12.01 -3.45 -19.79
C LEU A 343 -10.93 -2.65 -20.50
N LYS A 344 -10.79 -2.82 -21.82
CA LYS A 344 -9.90 -2.03 -22.66
C LYS A 344 -10.19 -0.53 -22.48
N GLY A 345 -11.47 -0.15 -22.56
CA GLY A 345 -11.90 1.23 -22.44
C GLY A 345 -11.59 1.85 -21.07
N PHE A 346 -11.62 1.06 -19.98
CA PHE A 346 -11.19 1.54 -18.66
C PHE A 346 -9.70 1.94 -18.65
N PHE A 347 -8.84 1.07 -19.20
CA PHE A 347 -7.40 1.34 -19.29
C PHE A 347 -7.11 2.53 -20.21
N GLU A 348 -7.82 2.63 -21.34
CA GLU A 348 -7.74 3.76 -22.25
C GLU A 348 -8.12 5.07 -21.56
N PHE A 349 -9.29 5.10 -20.91
CA PHE A 349 -9.82 6.28 -20.22
C PHE A 349 -8.84 6.82 -19.17
N TYR A 350 -8.32 5.96 -18.30
CA TYR A 350 -7.44 6.39 -17.20
C TYR A 350 -5.97 6.56 -17.59
N SER A 351 -5.53 6.00 -18.72
CA SER A 351 -4.20 6.28 -19.27
C SER A 351 -4.05 7.72 -19.77
N GLN A 352 -5.16 8.38 -20.09
CA GLN A 352 -5.23 9.73 -20.66
C GLN A 352 -5.88 10.75 -19.71
N PHE A 353 -6.43 10.30 -18.57
CA PHE A 353 -7.16 11.18 -17.66
C PHE A 353 -6.24 12.19 -16.98
N ASP A 354 -6.58 13.48 -17.04
CA ASP A 354 -5.85 14.54 -16.34
C ASP A 354 -6.28 14.61 -14.86
N PHE A 355 -5.61 13.80 -14.04
CA PHE A 355 -5.81 13.78 -12.59
C PHE A 355 -5.34 15.06 -11.89
N LYS A 356 -4.41 15.82 -12.49
CA LYS A 356 -3.81 17.00 -11.86
C LYS A 356 -4.79 18.16 -11.88
N THR A 357 -5.49 18.36 -12.99
CA THR A 357 -6.40 19.51 -13.17
C THR A 357 -7.80 19.24 -12.64
N TYR A 358 -8.26 17.99 -12.71
CA TYR A 358 -9.67 17.66 -12.44
C TYR A 358 -9.90 16.93 -11.09
N ILE A 359 -11.08 17.18 -10.53
CA ILE A 359 -11.72 16.39 -9.46
C ILE A 359 -12.70 15.43 -10.12
N ILE A 360 -12.74 14.19 -9.63
CA ILE A 360 -13.68 13.16 -10.07
C ILE A 360 -14.87 13.15 -9.10
N VAL A 361 -16.08 13.39 -9.61
CA VAL A 361 -17.31 13.51 -8.82
C VAL A 361 -18.34 12.46 -9.25
N PRO A 362 -18.28 11.22 -8.73
CA PRO A 362 -19.24 10.17 -9.06
C PRO A 362 -20.69 10.50 -8.67
N TYR A 363 -20.88 11.41 -7.69
CA TYR A 363 -22.21 11.90 -7.33
C TYR A 363 -22.95 12.51 -8.53
N LEU A 364 -22.24 13.33 -9.31
CA LEU A 364 -22.78 13.98 -10.51
C LEU A 364 -22.46 13.22 -11.80
N GLY A 365 -21.54 12.25 -11.75
CA GLY A 365 -20.99 11.59 -12.94
C GLY A 365 -20.13 12.51 -13.80
N GLN A 366 -19.59 13.59 -13.21
CA GLN A 366 -18.87 14.64 -13.91
C GLN A 366 -17.50 14.91 -13.29
N LYS A 367 -16.63 15.57 -14.06
CA LYS A 367 -15.36 16.11 -13.57
C LYS A 367 -15.43 17.63 -13.50
N PHE A 368 -14.77 18.21 -12.51
CA PHE A 368 -14.69 19.66 -12.28
C PHE A 368 -13.25 20.12 -12.17
N LEU A 369 -12.95 21.37 -12.47
CA LEU A 369 -11.59 21.88 -12.26
C LEU A 369 -11.34 21.94 -10.75
N ARG A 370 -10.13 21.60 -10.31
CA ARG A 370 -9.76 21.67 -8.89
C ARG A 370 -9.95 23.07 -8.32
N GLN A 371 -9.61 24.10 -9.09
CA GLN A 371 -9.76 25.50 -8.71
C GLN A 371 -11.21 25.90 -8.40
N ASP A 372 -12.20 25.28 -9.06
CA ASP A 372 -13.62 25.61 -8.85
C ASP A 372 -14.06 25.23 -7.43
N PHE A 373 -13.45 24.20 -6.86
CA PHE A 373 -13.72 23.75 -5.49
C PHE A 373 -12.98 24.57 -4.43
N GLU A 374 -12.08 25.48 -4.80
CA GLU A 374 -11.48 26.46 -3.88
C GLU A 374 -12.47 27.59 -3.55
N CYS A 375 -13.31 27.98 -4.52
CA CYS A 375 -14.36 28.98 -4.36
C CYS A 375 -15.76 28.32 -4.38
N VAL A 376 -16.25 27.92 -3.21
CA VAL A 376 -17.51 27.18 -3.05
C VAL A 376 -18.72 27.91 -3.64
N ASP A 377 -18.74 29.24 -3.58
CA ASP A 377 -19.83 30.06 -4.12
C ASP A 377 -19.92 29.99 -5.65
N SER A 378 -18.82 29.66 -6.33
CA SER A 378 -18.77 29.50 -7.78
C SER A 378 -19.27 28.13 -8.26
N LEU A 379 -19.48 27.18 -7.35
CA LEU A 379 -19.94 25.85 -7.71
C LEU A 379 -21.41 25.87 -8.20
N PRO A 380 -21.74 25.06 -9.23
CA PRO A 380 -23.08 25.00 -9.79
C PRO A 380 -24.10 24.49 -8.77
N GLU A 381 -25.38 24.72 -9.06
CA GLU A 381 -26.47 24.33 -8.16
C GLU A 381 -26.59 22.81 -7.99
N SER A 382 -26.06 22.01 -8.92
CA SER A 382 -25.93 20.56 -8.75
C SER A 382 -25.04 20.17 -7.56
N CYS A 383 -24.15 21.07 -7.11
CA CYS A 383 -23.32 20.91 -5.92
C CYS A 383 -23.99 21.42 -4.63
N LEU A 384 -25.29 21.73 -4.65
CA LEU A 384 -26.01 22.31 -3.51
C LEU A 384 -25.86 21.50 -2.22
N ALA A 385 -25.86 20.17 -2.30
CA ALA A 385 -25.63 19.31 -1.13
C ALA A 385 -24.29 19.60 -0.43
N TYR A 386 -23.22 19.74 -1.23
CA TYR A 386 -21.89 20.11 -0.73
C TYR A 386 -21.84 21.55 -0.22
N LYS A 387 -22.48 22.50 -0.92
CA LYS A 387 -22.58 23.91 -0.49
C LYS A 387 -23.30 24.05 0.86
N ASN A 388 -24.45 23.40 1.01
CA ASN A 388 -25.24 23.38 2.25
C ASN A 388 -24.46 22.75 3.40
N TYR A 389 -23.71 21.67 3.13
CA TYR A 389 -22.86 21.06 4.12
C TYR A 389 -21.78 22.01 4.63
N LEU A 390 -21.08 22.72 3.75
CA LEU A 390 -20.04 23.68 4.16
C LEU A 390 -20.61 24.87 4.93
N ALA A 391 -21.83 25.31 4.58
CA ALA A 391 -22.54 26.34 5.34
C ALA A 391 -22.83 25.93 6.80
N SER A 392 -22.96 24.62 7.05
CA SER A 392 -23.21 24.08 8.41
C SER A 392 -21.97 24.07 9.33
N LYS A 393 -20.75 24.29 8.80
CA LYS A 393 -19.47 24.42 9.54
C LYS A 393 -19.03 23.24 10.42
N ILE A 394 -19.52 22.02 10.17
CA ILE A 394 -19.28 20.85 11.05
C ILE A 394 -17.96 20.13 10.74
N GLU A 395 -17.44 20.19 9.50
CA GLU A 395 -16.30 19.39 9.02
C GLU A 395 -15.51 20.14 7.92
N PRO A 396 -14.25 19.78 7.64
CA PRO A 396 -13.38 20.52 6.74
C PRO A 396 -13.78 20.38 5.27
N GLN A 397 -13.43 21.40 4.48
CA GLN A 397 -13.56 21.40 3.03
C GLN A 397 -12.87 20.18 2.39
N LEU A 398 -13.37 19.76 1.23
CA LEU A 398 -12.79 18.69 0.42
C LEU A 398 -11.29 18.91 0.25
N LYS A 399 -10.48 17.95 0.71
CA LYS A 399 -9.02 18.05 0.61
C LYS A 399 -8.56 17.88 -0.83
N LEU A 400 -8.06 18.97 -1.42
CA LEU A 400 -7.61 19.02 -2.83
C LEU A 400 -6.12 18.72 -3.03
N THR A 401 -5.35 18.59 -1.95
CA THR A 401 -3.87 18.52 -2.00
C THR A 401 -3.29 17.13 -2.32
N SER A 402 -4.11 16.12 -2.53
CA SER A 402 -3.63 14.78 -2.91
C SER A 402 -3.44 14.63 -4.42
N ALA A 403 -2.62 13.64 -4.82
CA ALA A 403 -2.35 13.34 -6.22
C ALA A 403 -3.64 13.15 -7.03
N ILE A 404 -4.62 12.46 -6.45
CA ILE A 404 -5.96 12.26 -7.01
C ILE A 404 -6.99 12.88 -6.07
N CYS A 405 -7.94 13.63 -6.62
CA CYS A 405 -9.14 14.06 -5.90
C CYS A 405 -10.36 13.29 -6.42
N LEU A 406 -10.69 12.19 -5.73
CA LEU A 406 -11.86 11.37 -6.02
C LEU A 406 -12.85 11.52 -4.86
N GLN A 407 -14.02 12.09 -5.14
CA GLN A 407 -15.03 12.35 -4.13
C GLN A 407 -15.81 11.07 -3.78
N ASP A 408 -16.16 10.91 -2.50
CA ASP A 408 -17.17 9.93 -2.06
C ASP A 408 -18.55 10.34 -2.62
N PRO A 409 -19.32 9.42 -3.22
CA PRO A 409 -20.62 9.73 -3.81
C PRO A 409 -21.68 10.15 -2.79
N ILE A 410 -21.51 9.82 -1.52
CA ILE A 410 -22.44 10.15 -0.43
C ILE A 410 -21.85 11.28 0.43
N GLU A 411 -20.64 11.09 0.96
CA GLU A 411 -19.97 12.10 1.81
C GLU A 411 -19.17 13.09 0.94
N HIS A 412 -19.80 14.11 0.34
CA HIS A 412 -19.14 14.93 -0.70
C HIS A 412 -17.91 15.73 -0.21
N PHE A 413 -17.75 15.93 1.10
CA PHE A 413 -16.54 16.52 1.67
C PHE A 413 -15.32 15.57 1.69
N ARG A 414 -15.55 14.28 1.44
CA ARG A 414 -14.54 13.24 1.59
C ARG A 414 -13.88 12.95 0.25
N ASN A 415 -12.58 13.22 0.20
CA ASN A 415 -11.70 12.69 -0.83
C ASN A 415 -11.19 11.31 -0.40
N ILE A 416 -11.57 10.27 -1.14
CA ILE A 416 -11.28 8.86 -0.79
C ILE A 416 -9.89 8.40 -1.23
N THR A 417 -9.14 9.26 -1.92
CA THR A 417 -7.78 9.00 -2.42
C THR A 417 -6.72 9.88 -1.76
N THR A 418 -7.00 10.44 -0.57
CA THR A 418 -6.06 11.32 0.17
C THR A 418 -4.74 10.67 0.57
N SER A 419 -4.69 9.34 0.59
CA SER A 419 -3.50 8.56 0.89
C SER A 419 -2.58 8.32 -0.32
N ILE A 420 -3.06 8.60 -1.54
CA ILE A 420 -2.32 8.34 -2.79
C ILE A 420 -1.39 9.53 -3.07
N ASN A 421 -0.11 9.22 -3.27
CA ASN A 421 0.92 10.20 -3.65
C ASN A 421 1.18 10.17 -5.17
N ASP A 422 1.93 11.15 -5.67
CA ASP A 422 2.18 11.32 -7.10
C ASP A 422 2.85 10.10 -7.72
N SER A 423 3.81 9.48 -7.02
CA SER A 423 4.48 8.26 -7.50
C SER A 423 3.53 7.07 -7.67
N SER A 424 2.53 6.95 -6.80
CA SER A 424 1.53 5.88 -6.88
C SER A 424 0.52 6.15 -8.01
N LEU A 425 0.18 7.42 -8.23
CA LEU A 425 -0.62 7.85 -9.38
C LEU A 425 0.12 7.60 -10.71
N GLU A 426 1.37 8.03 -10.83
CA GLU A 426 2.21 7.77 -12.00
C GLU A 426 2.29 6.28 -12.31
N HIS A 427 2.52 5.46 -11.29
CA HIS A 427 2.54 4.01 -11.45
C HIS A 427 1.21 3.44 -11.95
N PHE A 428 0.08 3.94 -11.44
CA PHE A 428 -1.25 3.54 -11.92
C PHE A 428 -1.47 3.95 -13.39
N ILE A 429 -1.05 5.14 -13.80
CA ILE A 429 -1.14 5.59 -15.20
C ILE A 429 -0.29 4.69 -16.11
N ILE A 430 0.95 4.36 -15.70
CA ILE A 430 1.83 3.44 -16.43
C ILE A 430 1.14 2.08 -16.61
N LEU A 431 0.57 1.53 -15.53
CA LEU A 431 -0.15 0.27 -15.57
C LEU A 431 -1.40 0.33 -16.46
N CYS A 432 -2.10 1.48 -16.52
CA CYS A 432 -3.21 1.66 -17.46
C CYS A 432 -2.73 1.69 -18.92
N LYS A 433 -1.65 2.43 -19.22
CA LYS A 433 -1.04 2.44 -20.57
C LYS A 433 -0.60 1.03 -20.99
N PHE A 434 0.00 0.30 -20.07
CA PHE A 434 0.45 -1.06 -20.29
C PHE A 434 -0.72 -2.03 -20.52
N GLY A 435 -1.77 -1.95 -19.70
CA GLY A 435 -3.01 -2.69 -19.91
C GLY A 435 -3.58 -2.42 -21.29
N LEU A 436 -3.75 -1.15 -21.67
CA LEU A 436 -4.23 -0.76 -23.01
C LEU A 436 -3.39 -1.39 -24.12
N LYS A 437 -2.06 -1.35 -24.01
CA LYS A 437 -1.14 -1.97 -24.98
C LYS A 437 -1.44 -3.46 -25.17
N ILE A 438 -1.59 -4.21 -24.07
CA ILE A 438 -1.93 -5.65 -24.11
C ILE A 438 -3.24 -5.90 -24.87
N PHE A 439 -4.26 -5.05 -24.66
CA PHE A 439 -5.53 -5.17 -25.39
C PHE A 439 -5.44 -4.78 -26.86
N LEU A 440 -4.48 -3.93 -27.27
CA LEU A 440 -4.28 -3.50 -28.65
C LEU A 440 -3.44 -4.48 -29.48
N GLU A 441 -2.59 -5.28 -28.84
CA GLU A 441 -1.76 -6.30 -29.51
C GLU A 441 -2.59 -7.42 -30.17
N ASN A 442 -3.91 -7.49 -29.91
CA ASN A 442 -4.88 -8.37 -30.56
C ASN A 442 -4.49 -9.87 -30.55
N ASP A 443 -3.77 -10.26 -29.51
CA ASP A 443 -3.22 -11.60 -29.34
C ASP A 443 -4.19 -12.53 -28.59
N GLU A 444 -3.96 -13.84 -28.72
CA GLU A 444 -4.49 -14.83 -27.78
C GLU A 444 -3.96 -14.63 -26.35
N ASN A 445 -4.75 -15.05 -25.35
CA ASN A 445 -4.42 -15.01 -23.92
C ASN A 445 -4.23 -13.58 -23.35
N VAL A 446 -5.12 -12.66 -23.72
CA VAL A 446 -5.06 -11.24 -23.30
C VAL A 446 -5.10 -11.13 -21.78
N LEU A 447 -6.01 -11.86 -21.13
CA LEU A 447 -6.16 -11.80 -19.67
C LEU A 447 -4.95 -12.41 -18.96
N LEU A 448 -4.43 -13.53 -19.46
CA LEU A 448 -3.20 -14.12 -18.94
C LEU A 448 -2.05 -13.11 -18.98
N LYS A 449 -1.85 -12.43 -20.11
CA LYS A 449 -0.81 -11.40 -20.26
C LYS A 449 -1.03 -10.23 -19.32
N LEU A 450 -2.28 -9.75 -19.21
CA LEU A 450 -2.67 -8.66 -18.31
C LEU A 450 -2.36 -8.98 -16.84
N LEU A 451 -2.38 -10.25 -16.44
CA LEU A 451 -2.14 -10.70 -15.07
C LEU A 451 -0.72 -11.20 -14.79
N THR A 452 0.11 -11.40 -15.81
CA THR A 452 1.44 -12.04 -15.63
C THR A 452 2.59 -11.19 -16.13
N LYS A 453 2.39 -10.39 -17.18
CA LYS A 453 3.42 -9.48 -17.64
C LYS A 453 3.44 -8.25 -16.74
N GLU A 454 4.62 -7.78 -16.38
CA GLU A 454 4.78 -6.49 -15.73
C GLU A 454 5.12 -5.43 -16.79
N PRO A 455 4.69 -4.17 -16.62
CA PRO A 455 5.23 -3.10 -17.44
C PRO A 455 6.75 -3.07 -17.27
N LEU A 456 7.48 -2.84 -18.36
CA LEU A 456 8.89 -2.46 -18.28
C LEU A 456 8.96 -1.21 -17.39
N THR A 457 9.47 -1.38 -16.17
CA THR A 457 9.36 -0.34 -15.14
C THR A 457 10.26 0.84 -15.49
N ASP A 458 9.82 2.07 -15.23
CA ASP A 458 10.67 3.28 -15.17
C ASP A 458 11.69 3.24 -14.02
N ARG A 459 11.69 2.16 -13.23
CA ARG A 459 12.64 1.95 -12.15
C ARG A 459 13.87 1.24 -12.68
N PRO A 460 15.07 1.68 -12.29
CA PRO A 460 16.27 0.97 -12.68
C PRO A 460 16.29 -0.43 -12.09
N THR A 461 16.52 -1.42 -12.94
CA THR A 461 16.64 -2.82 -12.54
C THR A 461 18.11 -3.20 -12.41
N THR A 462 18.42 -4.10 -11.48
CA THR A 462 19.81 -4.49 -11.21
C THR A 462 19.95 -6.00 -11.11
N SER A 463 21.02 -6.52 -11.70
CA SER A 463 21.44 -7.92 -11.57
C SER A 463 22.89 -7.94 -11.11
N ILE A 464 23.18 -8.67 -10.03
CA ILE A 464 24.54 -8.77 -9.48
C ILE A 464 24.94 -10.24 -9.45
N GLN A 465 26.01 -10.56 -10.17
CA GLN A 465 26.66 -11.86 -10.15
C GLN A 465 28.02 -11.76 -9.43
N GLU A 466 28.81 -12.83 -9.44
CA GLU A 466 30.11 -12.84 -8.75
C GLU A 466 31.10 -11.85 -9.37
N ASP A 467 31.17 -11.82 -10.71
CA ASP A 467 32.18 -11.09 -11.48
C ASP A 467 31.60 -10.05 -12.45
N CYS A 468 30.28 -9.90 -12.47
CA CYS A 468 29.64 -8.84 -13.23
C CYS A 468 28.38 -8.30 -12.53
N PHE A 469 27.96 -7.12 -12.92
CA PHE A 469 26.63 -6.62 -12.62
C PHE A 469 26.09 -5.75 -13.75
N THR A 470 24.77 -5.68 -13.85
CA THR A 470 24.06 -4.89 -14.84
C THR A 470 23.08 -3.95 -14.14
N LEU A 471 23.01 -2.70 -14.60
CA LEU A 471 21.93 -1.76 -14.30
C LEU A 471 21.22 -1.37 -15.58
N LYS A 472 19.90 -1.55 -15.66
CA LYS A 472 19.11 -0.94 -16.74
C LYS A 472 18.50 0.36 -16.25
N PHE A 473 18.72 1.46 -16.96
CA PHE A 473 18.13 2.77 -16.74
C PHE A 473 17.08 3.05 -17.81
N PRO A 474 15.79 2.83 -17.52
CA PRO A 474 14.69 3.19 -18.43
C PRO A 474 14.57 4.72 -18.56
N ASN A 475 14.00 5.17 -19.68
CA ASN A 475 13.76 6.59 -20.02
C ASN A 475 14.99 7.48 -19.81
N SER A 476 16.17 6.96 -20.13
CA SER A 476 17.44 7.63 -19.90
C SER A 476 18.20 7.75 -21.22
N CYS A 477 18.75 8.92 -21.48
CA CYS A 477 19.59 9.17 -22.65
C CYS A 477 21.04 8.73 -22.37
N LEU A 478 21.66 8.07 -23.35
CA LEU A 478 23.06 7.64 -23.29
C LEU A 478 24.00 8.78 -22.89
N GLU A 479 23.80 9.97 -23.46
CA GLU A 479 24.64 11.14 -23.18
C GLU A 479 24.56 11.58 -21.70
N VAL A 480 23.35 11.60 -21.13
CA VAL A 480 23.14 11.98 -19.73
C VAL A 480 23.75 10.94 -18.79
N VAL A 481 23.58 9.66 -19.10
CA VAL A 481 24.17 8.56 -18.32
C VAL A 481 25.70 8.61 -18.38
N VAL A 482 26.29 8.88 -19.54
CA VAL A 482 27.76 9.05 -19.69
C VAL A 482 28.26 10.22 -18.85
N LYS A 483 27.60 11.39 -18.91
CA LYS A 483 27.97 12.57 -18.09
C LYS A 483 27.90 12.27 -16.60
N LEU A 484 26.80 11.66 -16.14
CA LEU A 484 26.67 11.23 -14.75
C LEU A 484 27.77 10.25 -14.36
N LEU A 485 28.05 9.23 -15.18
CA LEU A 485 29.05 8.22 -14.87
C LEU A 485 30.44 8.81 -14.73
N ASN A 486 30.80 9.81 -15.54
CA ASN A 486 32.06 10.52 -15.38
C ASN A 486 32.13 11.20 -14.01
N VAL A 487 31.08 11.92 -13.59
CA VAL A 487 31.04 12.55 -12.26
C VAL A 487 31.07 11.48 -11.15
N ALA A 488 30.26 10.42 -11.28
CA ALA A 488 30.13 9.37 -10.28
C ALA A 488 31.43 8.58 -10.11
N LEU A 489 32.06 8.14 -11.20
CA LEU A 489 33.25 7.30 -11.15
C LEU A 489 34.51 8.13 -10.90
N CYS A 490 34.72 9.23 -11.64
CA CYS A 490 35.95 9.99 -11.55
C CYS A 490 35.92 10.98 -10.38
N ASP A 491 34.89 11.80 -10.25
CA ASP A 491 34.90 12.88 -9.25
C ASP A 491 34.47 12.40 -7.86
N ILE A 492 33.39 11.62 -7.79
CA ILE A 492 32.85 11.13 -6.52
C ILE A 492 33.66 9.92 -6.02
N LEU A 493 33.96 8.95 -6.87
CA LEU A 493 34.60 7.69 -6.46
C LEU A 493 36.10 7.61 -6.77
N CYS A 494 36.66 8.59 -7.48
CA CYS A 494 38.10 8.68 -7.75
C CYS A 494 38.68 7.46 -8.48
N PHE A 495 37.92 6.92 -9.44
CA PHE A 495 38.46 5.99 -10.43
C PHE A 495 39.26 6.74 -11.48
N THR A 496 40.31 6.10 -11.97
CA THR A 496 41.06 6.54 -13.15
C THR A 496 40.59 5.73 -14.35
N MET A 497 40.16 6.43 -15.39
CA MET A 497 39.80 5.82 -16.67
C MET A 497 41.08 5.52 -17.46
N VAL A 498 41.19 4.30 -17.98
CA VAL A 498 42.22 3.87 -18.93
C VAL A 498 41.52 3.73 -20.28
N LYS A 499 41.84 4.61 -21.24
CA LYS A 499 41.22 4.57 -22.57
C LYS A 499 41.88 3.49 -23.42
N ASP A 500 41.07 2.54 -23.90
CA ASP A 500 41.37 1.65 -25.02
C ASP A 500 40.10 1.53 -25.90
N ASP A 501 40.28 1.43 -27.21
CA ASP A 501 39.26 1.61 -28.26
C ASP A 501 37.87 1.00 -27.98
N ALA A 502 36.89 1.88 -27.70
CA ALA A 502 35.47 1.61 -27.44
C ALA A 502 35.12 0.94 -26.09
N ILE A 503 36.06 0.81 -25.16
CA ILE A 503 35.86 0.17 -23.86
C ILE A 503 36.32 1.09 -22.72
N PHE A 504 35.44 1.36 -21.75
CA PHE A 504 35.80 2.15 -20.57
C PHE A 504 36.36 1.24 -19.47
N ASN A 505 37.69 1.16 -19.37
CA ASN A 505 38.35 0.49 -18.26
C ASN A 505 38.57 1.47 -17.11
N TYR A 506 38.20 1.08 -15.90
CA TYR A 506 38.37 1.89 -14.70
C TYR A 506 39.16 1.14 -13.66
N LYS A 507 40.08 1.85 -13.00
CA LYS A 507 40.86 1.32 -11.88
C LYS A 507 40.94 2.30 -10.74
N THR A 508 41.11 1.78 -9.52
CA THR A 508 41.35 2.61 -8.34
C THR A 508 42.23 1.90 -7.32
N LYS A 509 42.99 2.70 -6.58
CA LYS A 509 43.82 2.28 -5.45
C LYS A 509 43.11 2.45 -4.11
N THR A 510 42.02 3.21 -4.06
CA THR A 510 41.37 3.61 -2.80
C THR A 510 39.90 3.23 -2.76
N ASN A 511 39.41 2.86 -1.58
CA ASN A 511 38.01 2.50 -1.39
C ASN A 511 37.20 3.75 -1.02
N MET A 512 36.62 4.41 -2.02
CA MET A 512 35.87 5.66 -1.87
C MET A 512 34.35 5.48 -1.73
N TRP A 513 33.85 4.25 -1.89
CA TRP A 513 32.42 3.92 -1.75
C TRP A 513 32.04 3.49 -0.33
N SER A 514 33.00 2.98 0.44
CA SER A 514 32.77 2.58 1.83
C SER A 514 32.79 3.80 2.76
N SER A 515 32.15 3.69 3.92
CA SER A 515 32.14 4.71 4.98
C SER A 515 31.52 6.08 4.63
N ARG A 516 31.06 6.31 3.39
CA ARG A 516 30.40 7.56 2.95
C ARG A 516 29.26 8.00 3.87
N LYS A 517 28.42 7.06 4.31
CA LYS A 517 27.30 7.32 5.24
C LYS A 517 27.77 7.77 6.63
N VAL A 518 28.91 7.25 7.09
CA VAL A 518 29.51 7.63 8.39
C VAL A 518 30.10 9.03 8.27
N THR A 519 30.92 9.27 7.25
CA THR A 519 31.50 10.58 6.96
C THR A 519 30.43 11.67 6.80
N SER A 520 29.34 11.38 6.07
CA SER A 520 28.23 12.33 5.93
C SER A 520 27.57 12.71 7.27
N LYS A 521 27.52 11.78 8.24
CA LYS A 521 26.96 12.05 9.57
C LYS A 521 27.94 12.85 10.43
N GLU A 522 29.21 12.46 10.39
CA GLU A 522 30.30 13.08 11.15
C GLU A 522 30.43 14.58 10.83
N PHE A 523 30.32 14.94 9.55
CA PHE A 523 30.41 16.33 9.09
C PHE A 523 29.05 17.02 8.89
N ASN A 524 27.95 16.43 9.37
CA ASN A 524 26.58 16.96 9.29
C ASN A 524 26.16 17.50 7.90
N LEU A 525 26.55 16.83 6.82
CA LEU A 525 26.37 17.30 5.44
C LEU A 525 24.92 17.14 4.91
N LYS A 526 23.90 17.31 5.77
CA LYS A 526 22.55 16.77 5.53
C LYS A 526 21.49 17.75 5.02
N LYS A 527 21.72 19.07 4.91
CA LYS A 527 20.59 20.00 4.74
C LYS A 527 20.69 21.21 3.80
N GLU A 528 21.82 21.50 3.14
CA GLU A 528 21.92 22.78 2.39
C GLU A 528 22.47 22.67 0.96
N VAL A 529 22.70 21.46 0.44
CA VAL A 529 23.46 21.26 -0.80
C VAL A 529 22.79 20.18 -1.67
N ASN A 530 22.77 20.33 -3.00
CA ASN A 530 22.22 19.32 -3.92
C ASN A 530 22.95 17.96 -3.75
N LEU A 531 22.30 16.86 -4.16
CA LEU A 531 22.76 15.51 -3.83
C LEU A 531 24.18 15.24 -4.34
N ILE A 532 24.51 15.71 -5.55
CA ILE A 532 25.82 15.52 -6.18
C ILE A 532 26.91 16.30 -5.43
N GLN A 533 26.68 17.58 -5.13
CA GLN A 533 27.62 18.41 -4.38
C GLN A 533 27.87 17.87 -2.96
N ARG A 534 26.84 17.33 -2.31
CA ARG A 534 26.99 16.63 -1.03
C ARG A 534 27.94 15.43 -1.15
N GLU A 535 27.80 14.62 -2.20
CA GLU A 535 28.68 13.48 -2.42
C GLU A 535 30.11 13.91 -2.74
N LEU A 536 30.31 14.98 -3.50
CA LEU A 536 31.64 15.58 -3.73
C LEU A 536 32.28 16.06 -2.42
N ALA A 537 31.49 16.64 -1.50
CA ALA A 537 31.98 17.03 -0.18
C ALA A 537 32.42 15.84 0.67
N ILE A 538 31.63 14.76 0.70
CA ILE A 538 32.00 13.50 1.38
C ILE A 538 33.33 12.98 0.83
N THR A 539 33.51 13.02 -0.50
CA THR A 539 34.73 12.57 -1.16
C THR A 539 35.95 13.37 -0.72
N ARG A 540 35.84 14.71 -0.59
CA ARG A 540 36.93 15.56 -0.08
C ARG A 540 37.38 15.15 1.33
N HIS A 541 36.43 14.92 2.24
CA HIS A 541 36.75 14.45 3.60
C HIS A 541 37.37 13.05 3.62
N LEU A 542 36.90 12.14 2.75
CA LEU A 542 37.49 10.81 2.62
C LEU A 542 38.92 10.85 2.06
N LYS A 543 39.21 11.74 1.10
CA LYS A 543 40.57 11.92 0.57
C LYS A 543 41.54 12.37 1.66
N GLU A 544 41.14 13.35 2.48
CA GLU A 544 42.02 13.83 3.56
C GLU A 544 42.26 12.76 4.62
N ARG A 545 41.22 11.99 4.99
CA ARG A 545 41.34 10.88 5.94
C ARG A 545 42.26 9.75 5.44
N ASN A 546 42.31 9.54 4.14
CA ASN A 546 43.09 8.47 3.51
C ASN A 546 44.44 8.96 2.96
N LYS A 547 44.84 10.21 3.24
CA LYS A 547 46.03 10.85 2.65
C LYS A 547 47.32 10.08 2.94
N ASP A 548 47.41 9.48 4.13
CA ASP A 548 48.56 8.69 4.57
C ASP A 548 48.49 7.20 4.17
N PHE A 549 47.37 6.76 3.57
CA PHE A 549 47.13 5.38 3.17
C PHE A 549 47.06 5.25 1.65
N GLN A 550 48.22 5.12 1.01
CA GLN A 550 48.32 4.78 -0.41
C GLN A 550 48.78 3.34 -0.59
N THR A 551 47.98 2.55 -1.32
CA THR A 551 48.37 1.21 -1.76
C THR A 551 49.22 1.32 -3.04
N SER A 552 50.22 0.46 -3.18
CA SER A 552 51.03 0.40 -4.40
C SER A 552 50.22 -0.14 -5.59
N ASN A 553 49.37 -1.15 -5.33
CA ASN A 553 48.57 -1.86 -6.32
C ASN A 553 47.10 -1.39 -6.36
N ASP A 554 46.48 -1.52 -7.53
CA ASP A 554 45.06 -1.25 -7.72
C ASP A 554 44.21 -2.26 -6.93
N ILE A 555 43.23 -1.76 -6.18
CA ILE A 555 42.35 -2.60 -5.33
C ILE A 555 41.10 -3.09 -6.08
N LEU A 556 40.81 -2.46 -7.21
CA LEU A 556 39.70 -2.78 -8.08
C LEU A 556 39.98 -2.25 -9.50
N GLU A 557 39.80 -3.13 -10.48
CA GLU A 557 39.81 -2.83 -11.90
C GLU A 557 38.62 -3.52 -12.58
N PHE A 558 37.91 -2.79 -13.43
CA PHE A 558 36.76 -3.32 -14.16
C PHE A 558 36.61 -2.68 -15.53
N LYS A 559 35.93 -3.40 -16.40
CA LYS A 559 35.45 -2.95 -17.69
C LYS A 559 33.99 -2.52 -17.59
N LEU A 560 33.65 -1.36 -18.15
CA LEU A 560 32.28 -0.84 -18.24
C LEU A 560 31.87 -0.70 -19.70
N SER A 561 30.69 -1.22 -20.05
CA SER A 561 30.03 -1.01 -21.33
C SER A 561 28.66 -0.37 -21.14
N LEU A 562 28.26 0.40 -22.15
CA LEU A 562 26.99 1.10 -22.22
C LEU A 562 26.28 0.72 -23.51
N GLU A 563 25.03 0.27 -23.39
CA GLU A 563 24.21 -0.11 -24.54
C GLU A 563 22.87 0.61 -24.43
N ALA A 564 22.55 1.42 -25.43
CA ALA A 564 21.19 1.91 -25.58
C ALA A 564 20.30 0.72 -25.94
N TYR A 565 19.15 0.60 -25.29
CA TYR A 565 18.16 -0.41 -25.62
C TYR A 565 16.84 0.25 -25.93
N LYS A 566 16.09 -0.43 -26.80
CA LYS A 566 14.70 -0.11 -27.10
C LYS A 566 13.92 -1.39 -26.94
N GLU A 567 13.25 -1.51 -25.80
CA GLU A 567 12.37 -2.64 -25.48
C GLU A 567 10.93 -2.10 -25.47
N GLU A 568 10.16 -2.46 -26.49
CA GLU A 568 8.78 -2.00 -26.68
C GLU A 568 8.65 -0.45 -26.77
N LEU A 569 8.12 0.19 -25.72
CA LEU A 569 7.91 1.64 -25.59
C LEU A 569 8.92 2.32 -24.66
N VAL A 570 9.84 1.55 -24.06
CA VAL A 570 10.84 2.07 -23.12
C VAL A 570 12.19 2.07 -23.83
N GLU A 571 12.73 3.26 -24.03
CA GLU A 571 14.11 3.47 -24.44
C GLU A 571 14.96 3.75 -23.21
N GLY A 572 16.15 3.21 -23.16
CA GLY A 572 17.01 3.39 -21.99
C GLY A 572 18.45 3.00 -22.23
N VAL A 573 19.21 2.98 -21.15
CA VAL A 573 20.64 2.65 -21.18
C VAL A 573 20.90 1.50 -20.23
N THR A 574 21.54 0.45 -20.73
CA THR A 574 22.09 -0.63 -19.92
C THR A 574 23.55 -0.32 -19.60
N ILE A 575 23.89 -0.34 -18.32
CA ILE A 575 25.27 -0.29 -17.82
C ILE A 575 25.67 -1.70 -17.44
N SER A 576 26.69 -2.23 -18.09
CA SER A 576 27.27 -3.53 -17.76
C SER A 576 28.68 -3.34 -17.25
N VAL A 577 28.97 -3.91 -16.08
CA VAL A 577 30.27 -3.82 -15.43
C VAL A 577 30.83 -5.21 -15.20
N HIS A 578 32.02 -5.46 -15.72
CA HIS A 578 32.73 -6.73 -15.64
C HIS A 578 34.04 -6.57 -14.88
N LYS A 579 34.21 -7.36 -13.82
CA LYS A 579 35.41 -7.36 -12.99
C LYS A 579 36.61 -7.84 -13.82
N LEU A 580 37.71 -7.08 -13.80
CA LEU A 580 39.00 -7.51 -14.35
C LEU A 580 39.90 -7.99 -13.21
N GLN A 581 40.06 -7.16 -12.18
CA GLN A 581 40.86 -7.48 -11.00
C GLN A 581 40.20 -6.91 -9.74
N SER A 582 40.30 -7.61 -8.61
CA SER A 582 39.79 -7.09 -7.34
C SER A 582 40.54 -7.66 -6.14
N TYR A 583 40.89 -6.82 -5.18
CA TYR A 583 41.41 -7.27 -3.89
C TYR A 583 40.29 -7.80 -2.99
N LYS A 584 40.32 -9.10 -2.64
CA LYS A 584 39.30 -9.75 -1.80
C LYS A 584 37.89 -9.53 -2.37
N LYS A 585 36.93 -9.10 -1.54
CA LYS A 585 35.51 -8.92 -1.91
C LYS A 585 35.16 -7.47 -2.29
N THR A 586 36.15 -6.67 -2.73
CA THR A 586 35.94 -5.25 -3.08
C THR A 586 34.94 -5.08 -4.22
N PHE A 587 34.99 -5.91 -5.26
CA PHE A 587 34.02 -5.85 -6.37
C PHE A 587 32.58 -6.03 -5.90
N LYS A 588 32.30 -7.05 -5.07
CA LYS A 588 30.94 -7.28 -4.53
C LYS A 588 30.44 -6.14 -3.64
N SER A 589 31.33 -5.51 -2.87
CA SER A 589 31.00 -4.33 -2.07
C SER A 589 30.72 -3.11 -2.94
N PHE A 590 31.53 -2.91 -3.98
CA PHE A 590 31.36 -1.84 -4.95
C PHE A 590 30.06 -2.00 -5.73
N ALA A 591 29.80 -3.19 -6.28
CA ALA A 591 28.58 -3.50 -7.03
C ALA A 591 27.31 -3.17 -6.22
N ARG A 592 27.25 -3.57 -4.94
CA ARG A 592 26.12 -3.24 -4.05
C ARG A 592 25.95 -1.75 -3.82
N PHE A 593 27.05 -1.04 -3.60
CA PHE A 593 27.01 0.41 -3.44
C PHE A 593 26.55 1.10 -4.72
N PHE A 594 27.17 0.75 -5.85
CA PHE A 594 26.96 1.36 -7.15
C PHE A 594 25.51 1.17 -7.62
N THR A 595 25.00 -0.08 -7.51
CA THR A 595 23.62 -0.42 -7.86
C THR A 595 22.57 0.31 -7.02
N THR A 596 22.91 0.75 -5.80
CA THR A 596 22.00 1.47 -4.91
C THR A 596 22.11 2.99 -5.06
N SER A 597 23.31 3.51 -5.25
CA SER A 597 23.59 4.95 -5.21
C SER A 597 23.41 5.63 -6.56
N VAL A 598 23.85 5.00 -7.65
CA VAL A 598 23.83 5.60 -9.00
C VAL A 598 22.41 5.92 -9.48
N PRO A 599 21.38 5.10 -9.23
CA PRO A 599 20.00 5.49 -9.50
C PRO A 599 19.55 6.80 -8.86
N LEU A 600 19.90 7.00 -7.59
CA LEU A 600 19.55 8.22 -6.86
C LEU A 600 20.31 9.42 -7.41
N TRP A 601 21.57 9.21 -7.81
CA TRP A 601 22.39 10.25 -8.42
C TRP A 601 21.88 10.63 -9.81
N LEU A 602 21.45 9.68 -10.63
CA LEU A 602 20.84 9.96 -11.94
C LEU A 602 19.56 10.77 -11.79
N GLN A 603 18.68 10.37 -10.87
CA GLN A 603 17.45 11.12 -10.60
C GLN A 603 17.74 12.55 -10.13
N ALA A 604 18.74 12.76 -9.28
CA ALA A 604 19.12 14.10 -8.85
C ALA A 604 19.74 14.91 -9.99
N TYR A 605 20.65 14.30 -10.76
CA TYR A 605 21.31 14.95 -11.89
C TYR A 605 20.33 15.38 -12.97
N GLN A 606 19.32 14.56 -13.27
CA GLN A 606 18.24 14.90 -14.20
C GLN A 606 17.37 16.05 -13.68
N ARG A 607 17.04 16.09 -12.39
CA ARG A 607 16.29 17.23 -11.82
C ARG A 607 17.08 18.54 -11.91
N ASP A 608 18.36 18.51 -11.56
CA ASP A 608 19.20 19.69 -11.54
C ASP A 608 19.47 20.22 -12.96
N THR A 609 19.64 19.33 -13.97
CA THR A 609 19.81 19.74 -15.37
C THR A 609 18.54 20.27 -16.05
N ILE A 610 17.35 19.86 -15.60
CA ILE A 610 16.07 20.41 -16.08
C ILE A 610 15.87 21.83 -15.54
N LEU A 611 16.20 22.07 -14.27
CA LEU A 611 16.12 23.40 -13.64
C LEU A 611 17.04 24.43 -14.32
N ASP A 612 18.24 24.05 -14.75
CA ASP A 612 19.15 24.94 -15.48
C ASP A 612 18.61 25.34 -16.87
N ASN A 613 17.88 24.44 -17.55
CA ASN A 613 17.25 24.73 -18.84
C ASN A 613 16.00 25.61 -18.73
N ASP A 614 15.17 25.43 -17.69
CA ASP A 614 14.00 26.31 -17.45
C ASP A 614 14.44 27.73 -17.04
N THR A 615 15.58 27.87 -16.37
CA THR A 615 16.13 29.17 -16.01
C THR A 615 16.62 29.94 -17.26
N MET A 616 17.18 29.24 -18.26
CA MET A 616 17.53 29.84 -19.56
C MET A 616 16.31 30.21 -20.41
N MET A 617 15.22 29.45 -20.35
CA MET A 617 13.98 29.78 -21.07
C MET A 617 13.15 30.89 -20.41
N SER A 618 13.41 31.21 -19.14
CA SER A 618 12.83 32.40 -18.47
C SER A 618 13.63 33.69 -18.68
N THR A 619 14.79 33.61 -19.34
CA THR A 619 15.66 34.75 -19.65
C THR A 619 15.86 35.00 -21.15
N LEU A 620 15.05 34.33 -21.99
CA LEU A 620 14.78 34.65 -23.39
C LEU A 620 13.32 35.06 -23.53
#